data_AF-A0A1S1Y0F8-F1
#
_entry.id   AF-A0A1S1Y0F8-F1
#
_cell.length_a   1.000
_cell.length_b   1.000
_cell.length_c   1.000
_cell.angle_alpha   90.00
_cell.angle_beta   90.00
_cell.angle_gamma   90.00
#
_symmetry.space_group_name_H-M   'P 1'
#
loop_
_entity.id
_entity.type
_entity.pdbx_description
1 polymer ?
#
loop_
_entity_poly.entity_id
_entity_poly.type
_entity_poly.pdbx_seq_one_letter_code
_entity_poly.pdbx_strand_id
1 'polypeptide(L)'
;MVVNQTNQAMEFSRNQVIDFFMGRQQNFHSGKAVFTIDLAQDSPTRAHFYQQLVGKSVPQVNAYWARLLFTGNATPPKMLPSPAAVLSAVKENADAIGYVDDRDYDGCCKVVYRLKPAD
;
A
#
# COMPACT_ATOMS: atom_id res chain seq x y z
N MET A 1 -3.11 5.62 4.84
CA MET A 1 -2.46 4.30 4.95
C MET A 1 -2.73 3.71 6.30
N VAL A 2 -3.09 2.44 6.31
CA VAL A 2 -3.55 1.71 7.49
C VAL A 2 -2.76 0.42 7.66
N VAL A 3 -2.59 0.03 8.91
CA VAL A 3 -2.03 -1.26 9.35
C VAL A 3 -2.93 -1.84 10.43
N ASN A 4 -2.71 -3.11 10.72
CA ASN A 4 -3.37 -3.76 11.84
C ASN A 4 -3.16 -3.01 13.16
N GLN A 5 -4.14 -3.04 14.08
CA GLN A 5 -4.04 -2.41 15.39
C GLN A 5 -2.85 -2.92 16.23
N THR A 6 -2.49 -4.19 16.07
CA THR A 6 -1.38 -4.84 16.78
C THR A 6 -0.02 -4.63 16.15
N ASN A 7 0.04 -4.09 14.92
CA ASN A 7 1.30 -3.78 14.26
C ASN A 7 2.06 -2.73 15.09
N GLN A 8 3.38 -2.84 15.24
CA GLN A 8 4.16 -1.96 16.13
C GLN A 8 4.60 -0.63 15.47
N ALA A 9 4.37 -0.46 14.17
CA ALA A 9 4.73 0.78 13.48
C ALA A 9 3.97 1.99 14.07
N MET A 10 4.69 3.05 14.42
CA MET A 10 4.07 4.30 14.88
C MET A 10 3.65 5.17 13.68
N GLU A 11 4.58 5.41 12.77
CA GLU A 11 4.37 6.19 11.56
C GLU A 11 5.30 5.67 10.45
N PHE A 12 4.89 5.80 9.19
CA PHE A 12 5.74 5.61 8.03
C PHE A 12 6.08 6.95 7.40
N SER A 13 7.34 7.12 7.02
CA SER A 13 7.74 8.17 6.10
C SER A 13 7.23 7.89 4.69
N ARG A 14 7.12 8.94 3.87
CA ARG A 14 6.78 8.82 2.45
C ARG A 14 7.71 7.85 1.70
N ASN A 15 9.02 7.87 2.00
CA ASN A 15 9.98 6.97 1.37
C ASN A 15 9.71 5.51 1.72
N GLN A 16 9.38 5.19 2.98
CA GLN A 16 9.00 3.83 3.35
C GLN A 16 7.74 3.37 2.60
N VAL A 17 6.75 4.26 2.44
CA VAL A 17 5.56 3.94 1.64
C VAL A 17 5.91 3.66 0.19
N ILE A 18 6.76 4.48 -0.43
CA ILE A 18 7.28 4.24 -1.78
C ILE A 18 8.00 2.88 -1.84
N ASP A 19 8.86 2.59 -0.88
CA ASP A 19 9.69 1.40 -0.89
C ASP A 19 8.84 0.12 -0.77
N PHE A 20 7.79 0.13 0.05
CA PHE A 20 6.84 -0.98 0.12
C PHE A 20 6.00 -1.12 -1.16
N PHE A 21 5.39 -0.03 -1.65
CA PHE A 21 4.45 -0.10 -2.79
C PHE A 21 5.11 -0.17 -4.16
N MET A 22 6.44 -0.01 -4.22
CA MET A 22 7.27 -0.17 -5.41
C MET A 22 8.28 -1.30 -5.26
N GLY A 23 8.15 -2.17 -4.25
CA GLY A 23 8.95 -3.40 -4.16
C GLY A 23 10.44 -3.22 -3.85
N ARG A 24 10.84 -2.06 -3.33
CA ARG A 24 12.23 -1.80 -2.89
C ARG A 24 12.50 -2.35 -1.49
N GLN A 25 11.46 -2.45 -0.67
CA GLN A 25 11.49 -3.10 0.64
C GLN A 25 10.32 -4.08 0.74
N GLN A 26 10.62 -5.35 0.99
CA GLN A 26 9.62 -6.42 1.09
C GLN A 26 9.46 -6.97 2.51
N ASN A 27 10.29 -6.51 3.45
CA ASN A 27 10.27 -6.94 4.85
C ASN A 27 10.24 -5.72 5.78
N PHE A 28 9.55 -5.82 6.91
CA PHE A 28 9.71 -4.88 8.02
C PHE A 28 11.13 -4.99 8.60
N HIS A 29 11.55 -4.00 9.40
CA HIS A 29 12.83 -4.05 10.12
C HIS A 29 12.98 -5.27 11.04
N SER A 30 11.86 -5.87 11.46
CA SER A 30 11.83 -7.12 12.23
C SER A 30 12.17 -8.37 11.40
N GLY A 31 12.33 -8.25 10.07
CA GLY A 31 12.57 -9.35 9.14
C GLY A 31 11.32 -10.05 8.63
N LYS A 32 10.13 -9.71 9.14
CA LYS A 32 8.86 -10.25 8.65
C LYS A 32 8.49 -9.67 7.29
N ALA A 33 7.94 -10.50 6.41
CA ALA A 33 7.42 -10.05 5.12
C ALA A 33 6.29 -9.04 5.30
N VAL A 34 6.28 -8.00 4.47
CA VAL A 34 5.22 -7.00 4.42
C VAL A 34 4.19 -7.44 3.39
N PHE A 35 2.94 -7.61 3.80
CA PHE A 35 1.85 -7.89 2.88
C PHE A 35 1.22 -6.60 2.38
N THR A 36 1.68 -6.11 1.22
CA THR A 36 1.14 -4.91 0.59
C THR A 36 -0.19 -5.20 -0.10
N ILE A 37 -1.19 -4.39 0.21
CA ILE A 37 -2.54 -4.48 -0.34
C ILE A 37 -2.84 -3.20 -1.13
N ASP A 38 -3.26 -3.39 -2.38
CA ASP A 38 -3.62 -2.35 -3.32
C ASP A 38 -5.11 -2.48 -3.69
N LEU A 39 -5.66 -1.45 -4.30
CA LEU A 39 -7.03 -1.45 -4.81
C LEU A 39 -7.07 -1.97 -6.25
N ALA A 40 -8.27 -2.28 -6.74
CA ALA A 40 -8.49 -2.71 -8.11
C ALA A 40 -7.97 -1.67 -9.14
N GLN A 41 -7.70 -2.13 -10.37
CA GLN A 41 -7.09 -1.31 -11.42
C GLN A 41 -7.90 -0.09 -11.84
N ASP A 42 -9.22 -0.17 -11.74
CA ASP A 42 -10.16 0.90 -12.05
C ASP A 42 -10.46 1.82 -10.86
N SER A 43 -9.87 1.56 -9.69
CA SER A 43 -10.07 2.38 -8.49
C SER A 43 -9.53 3.81 -8.69
N PRO A 44 -10.38 4.84 -8.55
CA PRO A 44 -9.92 6.23 -8.54
C PRO A 44 -8.93 6.51 -7.40
N THR A 45 -9.13 5.87 -6.24
CA THR A 45 -8.24 5.99 -5.07
C THR A 45 -6.86 5.44 -5.38
N ARG A 46 -6.75 4.36 -6.16
CA ARG A 46 -5.46 3.83 -6.64
C ARG A 46 -4.75 4.78 -7.57
N ALA A 47 -5.49 5.32 -8.54
CA ALA A 47 -4.93 6.30 -9.47
C ALA A 47 -4.41 7.54 -8.72
N HIS A 48 -5.20 8.06 -7.79
CA HIS A 48 -4.79 9.19 -6.96
C HIS A 48 -3.59 8.85 -6.07
N PHE A 49 -3.58 7.67 -5.43
CA PHE A 49 -2.49 7.23 -4.56
C PHE A 49 -1.15 7.20 -5.29
N TYR A 50 -1.06 6.53 -6.44
CA TYR A 50 0.20 6.44 -7.19
C TYR A 50 0.61 7.75 -7.85
N GLN A 51 -0.36 8.55 -8.32
CA GLN A 51 -0.07 9.88 -8.84
C GLN A 51 0.54 10.76 -7.74
N GLN A 52 -0.07 10.79 -6.56
CA GLN A 52 0.41 11.61 -5.45
C GLN A 52 1.66 11.05 -4.79
N LEU A 53 1.89 9.73 -4.79
CA LEU A 53 3.03 9.10 -4.12
C LEU A 53 4.31 9.16 -4.96
N VAL A 54 4.21 8.88 -6.27
CA VAL A 54 5.38 8.74 -7.16
C VAL A 54 5.23 9.46 -8.51
N GLY A 55 4.16 10.23 -8.71
CA GLY A 55 3.93 10.95 -9.98
C GLY A 55 3.65 10.02 -11.16
N LYS A 56 3.10 8.83 -10.91
CA LYS A 56 2.86 7.81 -11.95
C LYS A 56 1.39 7.49 -12.10
N SER A 57 0.97 7.29 -13.35
CA SER A 57 -0.32 6.71 -13.68
C SER A 57 -0.34 5.20 -13.39
N VAL A 58 -1.53 4.63 -13.21
CA VAL A 58 -1.70 3.18 -12.99
C VAL A 58 -1.06 2.34 -14.09
N PRO A 59 -1.19 2.66 -15.39
CA PRO A 59 -0.47 1.94 -16.45
C PRO A 59 1.06 1.96 -16.29
N GLN A 60 1.64 3.09 -15.87
CA GLN A 60 3.09 3.19 -15.63
C GLN A 60 3.53 2.33 -14.44
N VAL A 61 2.72 2.27 -13.38
CA VAL A 61 2.96 1.40 -12.22
C VAL A 61 2.85 -0.07 -12.60
N ASN A 62 1.86 -0.45 -13.41
CA ASN A 62 1.71 -1.81 -13.91
C ASN A 62 2.90 -2.21 -14.79
N ALA A 63 3.36 -1.33 -15.69
CA ALA A 63 4.55 -1.58 -16.51
C ALA A 63 5.82 -1.72 -15.66
N TYR A 64 5.95 -0.94 -14.59
CA TYR A 64 7.03 -1.07 -13.62
C TYR A 64 7.03 -2.46 -12.96
N TRP A 65 5.88 -2.91 -12.46
CA TRP A 65 5.75 -4.23 -11.85
C TRP A 65 5.97 -5.38 -12.82
N ALA A 66 5.51 -5.26 -14.08
CA ALA A 66 5.78 -6.25 -15.12
C ALA A 66 7.30 -6.44 -15.33
N ARG A 67 8.08 -5.35 -15.30
CA ARG A 67 9.55 -5.42 -15.38
C ARG A 67 10.17 -6.09 -14.16
N LEU A 68 9.71 -5.78 -12.95
CA LEU A 68 10.22 -6.40 -11.72
C LEU A 68 9.95 -7.91 -11.68
N LEU A 69 8.74 -8.32 -12.06
CA LEU A 69 8.36 -9.73 -12.15
C LEU A 69 9.24 -10.51 -13.12
N PHE A 70 9.56 -9.92 -14.29
CA PHE A 70 10.46 -10.54 -15.26
C PHE A 70 11.87 -10.81 -14.69
N THR A 71 12.33 -9.95 -13.78
CA THR A 71 13.63 -10.13 -13.11
C THR A 71 13.59 -11.01 -11.85
N GLY A 72 12.39 -11.42 -11.38
CA GLY A 72 12.22 -12.23 -10.17
C GLY A 72 12.52 -11.52 -8.85
N ASN A 73 12.70 -10.20 -8.85
CA ASN A 73 13.23 -9.47 -7.71
C ASN A 73 12.18 -9.06 -6.66
N ALA A 74 10.90 -9.00 -7.02
CA ALA A 74 9.85 -8.57 -6.10
C ALA A 74 8.45 -9.05 -6.53
N THR A 75 7.55 -9.13 -5.56
CA THR A 75 6.13 -9.44 -5.78
C THR A 75 5.28 -8.16 -5.70
N PRO A 76 4.35 -7.93 -6.65
CA PRO A 76 3.46 -6.78 -6.61
C PRO A 76 2.48 -6.85 -5.44
N PRO A 77 1.94 -5.70 -4.99
CA PRO A 77 0.85 -5.66 -4.04
C PRO A 77 -0.34 -6.52 -4.47
N LYS A 78 -0.99 -7.16 -3.49
CA LYS A 78 -2.22 -7.89 -3.71
C LYS A 78 -3.37 -6.91 -3.95
N MET A 79 -4.03 -6.98 -5.10
CA MET A 79 -5.18 -6.14 -5.40
C MET A 79 -6.46 -6.69 -4.77
N LEU A 80 -7.26 -5.81 -4.15
CA LEU A 80 -8.59 -6.11 -3.62
C LEU A 80 -9.66 -5.20 -4.23
N PRO A 81 -10.93 -5.66 -4.31
CA PRO A 81 -11.95 -4.99 -5.11
C PRO A 81 -12.50 -3.70 -4.50
N SER A 82 -12.33 -3.48 -3.20
CA SER A 82 -12.95 -2.34 -2.51
C SER A 82 -12.19 -1.88 -1.27
N PRO A 83 -12.39 -0.61 -0.83
CA PRO A 83 -11.85 -0.13 0.44
C PRO A 83 -12.23 -1.00 1.64
N ALA A 84 -13.49 -1.49 1.69
CA ALA A 84 -13.95 -2.39 2.75
C ALA A 84 -13.16 -3.72 2.76
N ALA A 85 -12.87 -4.28 1.57
CA ALA A 85 -12.04 -5.49 1.47
C ALA A 85 -10.59 -5.23 1.93
N VAL A 86 -10.03 -4.06 1.61
CA VAL A 86 -8.71 -3.64 2.11
C VAL A 86 -8.70 -3.56 3.64
N LEU A 87 -9.68 -2.87 4.24
CA LEU A 87 -9.78 -2.74 5.69
C LEU A 87 -9.93 -4.09 6.39
N SER A 88 -10.78 -4.98 5.87
CA SER A 88 -10.93 -6.35 6.41
C SER A 88 -9.60 -7.11 6.38
N ALA A 89 -8.91 -7.11 5.24
CA ALA A 89 -7.65 -7.83 5.09
C ALA A 89 -6.53 -7.27 5.99
N VAL A 90 -6.47 -5.94 6.18
CA VAL A 90 -5.52 -5.30 7.10
C VAL A 90 -5.86 -5.62 8.57
N LYS A 91 -7.14 -5.65 8.92
CA LYS A 91 -7.61 -6.02 10.25
C LYS A 91 -7.30 -7.47 10.63
N GLU A 92 -7.25 -8.37 9.66
CA GLU A 92 -7.02 -9.80 9.87
C GLU A 92 -5.53 -10.19 9.87
N ASN A 93 -4.64 -9.34 9.36
CA ASN A 93 -3.22 -9.65 9.23
C ASN A 93 -2.32 -8.56 9.84
N ALA A 94 -1.61 -8.91 10.92
CA ALA A 94 -0.69 -8.02 11.64
C ALA A 94 0.44 -7.44 10.75
N ASP A 95 0.80 -8.15 9.69
CA ASP A 95 1.90 -7.81 8.79
C ASP A 95 1.38 -7.18 7.47
N ALA A 96 0.07 -6.93 7.35
CA ALA A 96 -0.52 -6.28 6.18
C ALA A 96 -0.52 -4.75 6.29
N ILE A 97 -0.28 -4.11 5.15
CA ILE A 97 -0.39 -2.67 4.98
C ILE A 97 -1.29 -2.37 3.77
N GLY A 98 -2.15 -1.37 3.92
CA GLY A 98 -3.07 -0.95 2.86
C GLY A 98 -3.34 0.54 2.91
N TYR A 99 -4.18 1.00 1.99
CA TYR A 99 -4.63 2.38 1.97
C TYR A 99 -6.09 2.46 1.54
N VAL A 100 -6.77 3.46 2.07
CA VAL A 100 -8.14 3.83 1.74
C VAL A 100 -8.23 5.36 1.73
N ASP A 101 -9.29 5.89 1.12
CA ASP A 101 -9.66 7.30 1.28
C ASP A 101 -10.19 7.54 2.69
N ASP A 102 -10.01 8.74 3.24
CA ASP A 102 -10.51 9.08 4.58
C ASP A 102 -12.05 8.94 4.67
N ARG A 103 -12.78 9.09 3.56
CA ARG A 103 -14.23 8.88 3.49
C ARG A 103 -14.66 7.43 3.66
N ASP A 104 -13.77 6.49 3.33
CA ASP A 104 -14.02 5.05 3.43
C ASP A 104 -13.49 4.45 4.75
N TYR A 105 -12.78 5.24 5.56
CA TYR A 105 -12.15 4.77 6.79
C TYR A 105 -13.14 4.69 7.95
N ASP A 106 -13.19 3.53 8.60
CA ASP A 106 -14.17 3.19 9.65
C ASP A 106 -13.57 3.11 11.07
N GLY A 107 -12.28 3.39 11.24
CA GLY A 107 -11.59 3.30 12.53
C GLY A 107 -11.10 1.89 12.92
N CYS A 108 -11.33 0.85 12.11
CA CYS A 108 -11.01 -0.52 12.51
C CYS A 108 -9.51 -0.85 12.51
N CYS A 109 -8.71 -0.05 11.82
CA CYS A 109 -7.26 -0.21 11.66
C CYS A 109 -6.50 1.00 12.16
N LYS A 110 -5.21 0.84 12.47
CA LYS A 110 -4.36 1.95 12.87
C LYS A 110 -3.86 2.73 11.64
N VAL A 111 -4.01 4.06 11.65
CA VAL A 111 -3.45 4.94 10.62
C VAL A 111 -1.97 5.20 10.93
N VAL A 112 -1.08 4.96 9.97
CA VAL A 112 0.38 5.17 10.13
C VAL A 112 0.98 6.09 9.09
N TYR A 113 0.21 6.53 8.09
CA TYR A 113 0.63 7.56 7.16
C TYR A 113 -0.57 8.19 6.47
N ARG A 114 -0.54 9.51 6.31
CA ARG A 114 -1.51 10.25 5.48
C ARG A 114 -0.77 10.86 4.29
N LEU A 115 -1.27 10.54 3.09
CA LEU A 115 -0.72 11.07 1.86
C LEU A 115 -1.11 12.55 1.78
N LYS A 116 -0.12 13.44 1.88
CA LYS A 116 -0.32 14.86 1.62
C LYS A 116 -0.27 15.09 0.11
N PRO A 117 -1.00 16.10 -0.41
CA PRO A 117 -0.78 16.58 -1.77
C PRO A 117 0.71 16.86 -1.97
N ALA A 118 1.24 16.56 -3.16
CA ALA A 118 2.54 17.11 -3.54
C ALA A 118 2.43 18.64 -3.59
N ASP A 119 3.39 19.33 -2.96
CA ASP A 119 3.55 20.79 -3.06
C ASP A 119 3.85 21.22 -4.50
#